data_AF-A0A961QUL5-F1
#
_entry.id   AF-A0A961QUL5-F1
#
_cell.length_a   1.000
_cell.length_b   1.000
_cell.length_c   1.000
_cell.angle_alpha   90.00
_cell.angle_beta   90.00
_cell.angle_gamma   90.00
#
_symmetry.space_group_name_H-M   'P 1'
#
loop_
_entity.id
_entity.type
_entity.pdbx_description
1 polymer ?
#
loop_
_entity_poly.entity_id
_entity_poly.type
_entity_poly.pdbx_seq_one_letter_code
_entity_poly.pdbx_strand_id
1 'polypeptide(L)'
;MISRREFLQASVAASALYGISGFGNWSRLAAQQVLTQDDLLRFDTFGNISLIHITDIHAQAKPIWFREPEFNIGVGEVRGQPPHVVGQDFIDMFNLTPGSPEAYALTYQDFTALGRTYGKMGGMDRVATIVKAIKADRPDAIVLDGGDTWHGSMTSYLTQGQDMVNIMNALGTEAMTSHWEWTFGTDRVFELVEQLNFPFLGQNIFDAEWNEPSEDFPSYTWFERGGAKIAVIGQAFPYMPIANP
;
A
#
# COMPACT_ATOMS: atom_id res chain seq x y z
N MET A 1 -9.09 50.87 26.79
CA MET A 1 -9.29 49.44 27.13
C MET A 1 -9.64 48.73 25.85
N ILE A 2 -8.84 47.73 25.45
CA ILE A 2 -9.17 46.89 24.29
C ILE A 2 -10.38 46.04 24.68
N SER A 3 -11.46 46.13 23.92
CA SER A 3 -12.64 45.30 24.15
C SER A 3 -12.34 43.84 23.82
N ARG A 4 -13.05 42.90 24.44
CA ARG A 4 -12.90 41.45 24.14
C ARG A 4 -13.07 41.15 22.65
N ARG A 5 -13.93 41.93 21.97
CA ARG A 5 -14.17 41.80 20.52
C ARG A 5 -12.96 42.22 19.70
N GLU A 6 -12.35 43.36 20.02
CA GLU A 6 -11.16 43.86 19.33
C GLU A 6 -9.96 42.94 19.55
N PHE A 7 -9.81 42.38 20.76
CA PHE A 7 -8.77 41.40 21.05
C PHE A 7 -8.94 40.11 20.23
N LEU A 8 -10.16 39.59 20.13
CA LEU A 8 -10.46 38.41 19.32
C LEU A 8 -10.26 38.66 17.83
N GLN A 9 -10.71 39.81 17.31
CA GLN A 9 -10.51 40.18 15.91
C GLN A 9 -9.03 40.38 15.57
N ALA A 10 -8.26 41.03 16.45
CA ALA A 10 -6.82 41.19 16.27
C ALA A 10 -6.09 39.84 16.33
N SER A 11 -6.52 38.92 17.19
CA SER A 11 -5.94 37.58 17.31
C SER A 11 -6.20 36.72 16.06
N VAL A 12 -7.42 36.77 15.51
CA VAL A 12 -7.77 36.09 14.25
C VAL A 12 -7.00 36.69 13.06
N ALA A 13 -6.93 38.02 12.97
CA ALA A 13 -6.18 38.70 11.91
C ALA A 13 -4.66 38.42 12.00
N ALA A 14 -4.09 38.39 13.21
CA ALA A 14 -2.69 38.04 13.42
C ALA A 14 -2.39 36.59 13.04
N SER A 15 -3.31 35.66 13.32
CA SER A 15 -3.16 34.24 12.93
C SER A 15 -3.16 34.04 11.40
N ALA A 16 -3.90 34.87 10.65
CA ALA A 16 -3.94 34.84 9.20
C ALA A 16 -2.68 35.43 8.53
N LEU A 17 -2.01 36.39 9.18
CA LEU A 17 -0.86 37.10 8.62
C LEU A 17 0.49 36.41 8.88
N TYR A 18 0.64 35.67 9.98
CA TYR A 18 1.91 35.03 10.37
C TYR A 18 2.11 33.60 9.84
N GLY A 19 1.32 33.15 8.85
CA GLY A 19 1.60 31.89 8.16
C GLY A 19 1.22 30.63 8.95
N ILE A 20 0.25 30.73 9.86
CA ILE A 20 -0.52 29.56 10.26
C ILE A 20 -1.66 29.49 9.25
N SER A 21 -1.50 28.70 8.20
CA SER A 21 -2.63 28.36 7.34
C SER A 21 -3.77 27.94 8.26
N GLY A 22 -4.95 28.55 8.07
CA GLY A 22 -6.18 28.13 8.77
C GLY A 22 -6.51 26.65 8.54
N PHE A 23 -5.77 25.98 7.65
CA PHE A 23 -5.74 24.53 7.51
C PHE A 23 -4.98 23.88 8.69
N GLY A 24 -3.68 24.10 8.90
CA GLY A 24 -2.87 23.29 9.82
C GLY A 24 -3.35 23.20 11.29
N ASN A 25 -3.91 24.28 11.86
CA ASN A 25 -4.44 24.25 13.24
C ASN A 25 -5.84 23.62 13.32
N TRP A 26 -6.67 23.79 12.29
CA TRP A 26 -7.98 23.12 12.20
C TRP A 26 -7.83 21.65 11.86
N SER A 27 -6.89 21.29 10.97
CA SER A 27 -6.50 19.90 10.68
C SER A 27 -6.02 19.21 11.96
N ARG A 28 -5.23 19.88 12.81
CA ARG A 28 -4.80 19.34 14.11
C ARG A 28 -5.95 19.18 15.13
N LEU A 29 -6.93 20.09 15.12
CA LEU A 29 -8.11 20.01 15.98
C LEU A 29 -9.10 18.93 15.49
N ALA A 30 -9.22 18.75 14.17
CA ALA A 30 -10.02 17.69 13.56
C ALA A 30 -9.37 16.30 13.70
N ALA A 31 -8.03 16.22 13.67
CA ALA A 31 -7.24 14.99 13.83
C ALA A 31 -7.12 14.50 15.29
N GLN A 32 -7.97 14.97 16.20
CA GLN A 32 -7.92 14.58 17.62
C GLN A 32 -8.38 13.14 17.89
N GLN A 33 -8.92 12.43 16.91
CA GLN A 33 -9.24 11.00 17.05
C GLN A 33 -8.02 10.17 16.64
N VAL A 34 -7.34 9.62 17.64
CA VAL A 34 -6.33 8.57 17.43
C VAL A 34 -7.05 7.38 16.80
N LEU A 35 -6.71 7.06 15.55
CA LEU A 35 -7.24 5.88 14.87
C LEU A 35 -6.82 4.61 15.62
N THR A 36 -7.79 3.87 16.13
CA THR A 36 -7.54 2.59 16.81
C THR A 36 -7.55 1.42 15.81
N GLN A 37 -7.00 0.28 16.21
CA GLN A 37 -7.13 -0.94 15.42
C GLN A 37 -8.61 -1.32 15.19
N ASP A 38 -9.46 -1.10 16.19
CA ASP A 38 -10.90 -1.37 16.06
C ASP A 38 -11.57 -0.44 15.05
N ASP A 39 -11.08 0.80 14.89
CA ASP A 39 -11.56 1.70 13.84
C ASP A 39 -11.15 1.21 12.44
N LEU A 40 -9.90 0.73 12.28
CA LEU A 40 -9.40 0.15 11.01
C LEU A 40 -10.15 -1.13 10.60
N LEU A 41 -10.60 -1.90 11.59
CA LEU A 41 -11.30 -3.16 11.39
C LEU A 41 -12.83 -3.02 11.43
N ARG A 42 -13.35 -1.79 11.54
CA ARG A 42 -14.79 -1.51 11.59
C ARG A 42 -15.39 -1.52 10.19
N PHE A 43 -15.56 -2.72 9.64
CA PHE A 43 -16.32 -2.92 8.42
C PHE A 43 -17.37 -4.01 8.61
N ASP A 44 -18.51 -3.84 7.97
CA ASP A 44 -19.52 -4.89 7.94
C ASP A 44 -18.97 -6.09 7.16
N THR A 45 -19.19 -7.27 7.72
CA THR A 45 -19.00 -8.51 6.98
C THR A 45 -19.88 -8.50 5.73
N PHE A 46 -19.28 -8.69 4.57
CA PHE A 46 -20.01 -8.82 3.32
C PHE A 46 -19.44 -9.93 2.44
N GLY A 47 -20.32 -10.63 1.74
CA GLY A 47 -19.95 -11.72 0.82
C GLY A 47 -19.46 -12.98 1.51
N ASN A 48 -19.06 -13.96 0.70
CA ASN A 48 -18.54 -15.26 1.11
C ASN A 48 -17.04 -15.41 0.87
N ILE A 49 -16.40 -14.47 0.18
CA ILE A 49 -14.97 -14.48 -0.15
C ILE A 49 -14.35 -13.18 0.36
N SER A 50 -13.17 -13.28 0.96
CA SER A 50 -12.38 -12.12 1.36
C SER A 50 -10.96 -12.25 0.84
N LEU A 51 -10.49 -11.18 0.20
CA LEU A 51 -9.13 -11.08 -0.32
C LEU A 51 -8.41 -10.01 0.48
N ILE A 52 -7.24 -10.35 1.01
CA ILE A 52 -6.31 -9.42 1.62
C ILE A 52 -5.22 -9.20 0.58
N HIS A 53 -5.19 -8.02 -0.02
CA HIS A 53 -4.21 -7.68 -1.04
C HIS A 53 -3.19 -6.68 -0.48
N ILE A 54 -1.90 -7.00 -0.63
CA ILE A 54 -0.78 -6.14 -0.30
C ILE A 54 0.10 -6.09 -1.56
N THR A 55 0.73 -4.96 -1.87
CA THR A 55 1.55 -4.80 -3.06
C THR A 55 2.57 -3.69 -2.82
N ASP A 56 3.65 -3.69 -3.61
CA ASP A 56 4.63 -2.60 -3.67
C ASP A 56 5.22 -2.27 -2.28
N ILE A 57 5.47 -3.31 -1.47
CA ILE A 57 6.02 -3.15 -0.11
C ILE A 57 7.41 -2.54 -0.17
N HIS A 58 8.14 -2.77 -1.26
CA HIS A 58 9.50 -2.31 -1.51
C HIS A 58 10.44 -2.50 -0.29
N ALA A 59 10.36 -3.70 0.28
CA ALA A 59 11.09 -4.12 1.46
C ALA A 59 11.03 -3.17 2.68
N GLN A 60 9.96 -2.38 2.81
CA GLN A 60 9.72 -1.49 3.94
C GLN A 60 9.20 -2.26 5.15
N ALA A 61 10.09 -3.02 5.81
CA ALA A 61 9.77 -3.80 7.00
C ALA A 61 9.32 -2.93 8.19
N LYS A 62 9.80 -1.68 8.26
CA LYS A 62 9.53 -0.74 9.35
C LYS A 62 8.60 0.37 8.88
N PRO A 63 7.84 0.99 9.81
CA PRO A 63 7.03 2.14 9.46
C PRO A 63 7.84 3.30 8.88
N ILE A 64 7.29 3.97 7.87
CA ILE A 64 7.88 5.13 7.19
C ILE A 64 6.90 6.30 7.06
N TRP A 65 7.43 7.47 6.71
CA TRP A 65 6.61 8.56 6.20
C TRP A 65 6.55 8.40 4.69
N PHE A 66 5.38 8.04 4.17
CA PHE A 66 5.16 7.91 2.74
C PHE A 66 4.13 8.95 2.32
N ARG A 67 4.49 9.84 1.38
CA ARG A 67 3.60 10.92 0.93
C ARG A 67 3.24 10.66 -0.52
N GLU A 68 1.94 10.69 -0.81
CA GLU A 68 1.43 10.61 -2.17
C GLU A 68 1.94 11.77 -3.06
N PRO A 69 1.99 11.57 -4.39
CA PRO A 69 2.47 12.58 -5.31
C PRO A 69 1.57 13.82 -5.31
N GLU A 70 2.22 14.99 -5.39
CA GLU A 70 1.52 16.28 -5.57
C GLU A 70 1.09 16.53 -7.02
N PHE A 71 1.76 15.87 -7.95
CA PHE A 71 1.47 15.94 -9.37
C PHE A 71 1.45 14.53 -9.94
N ASN A 72 0.33 14.17 -10.57
CA ASN A 72 0.23 13.00 -11.43
C ASN A 72 -0.65 13.39 -12.63
N ILE A 73 -0.04 13.50 -13.82
CA ILE A 73 -0.68 14.13 -14.97
C ILE A 73 -1.20 13.06 -15.93
N GLY A 74 -2.52 12.96 -16.04
CA GLY A 74 -3.19 12.14 -17.05
C GLY A 74 -3.31 12.89 -18.37
N VAL A 75 -3.00 12.22 -19.48
CA VAL A 75 -3.04 12.79 -20.84
C VAL A 75 -4.07 12.04 -21.68
N GLY A 76 -4.80 12.76 -22.53
CA GLY A 76 -5.81 12.14 -23.40
C GLY A 76 -6.97 11.56 -22.61
N GLU A 77 -7.31 10.30 -22.88
CA GLU A 77 -8.48 9.61 -22.32
C GLU A 77 -8.41 9.37 -20.80
N VAL A 78 -7.20 9.36 -20.23
CA VAL A 78 -6.99 9.14 -18.78
C VAL A 78 -6.91 10.44 -17.97
N ARG A 79 -7.17 11.60 -18.61
CA ARG A 79 -7.19 12.89 -17.91
C ARG A 79 -8.34 12.93 -16.89
N GLY A 80 -8.00 13.21 -15.63
CA GLY A 80 -8.98 13.27 -14.54
C GLY A 80 -9.52 11.91 -14.11
N GLN A 81 -8.83 10.81 -14.47
CA GLN A 81 -9.13 9.46 -14.04
C GLN A 81 -8.05 8.97 -13.08
N PRO A 82 -8.37 8.21 -12.02
CA PRO A 82 -7.36 7.50 -11.23
C PRO A 82 -6.46 6.64 -12.13
N PRO A 83 -5.14 6.57 -11.87
CA PRO A 83 -4.42 7.14 -10.73
C PRO A 83 -3.98 8.61 -10.91
N HIS A 84 -4.39 9.29 -11.98
CA HIS A 84 -3.98 10.67 -12.32
C HIS A 84 -4.82 11.77 -11.67
N VAL A 85 -5.36 11.50 -10.48
CA VAL A 85 -6.16 12.43 -9.68
C VAL A 85 -5.48 12.53 -8.33
N VAL A 86 -5.20 13.76 -7.87
CA VAL A 86 -4.40 14.02 -6.67
C VAL A 86 -5.01 15.15 -5.84
N GLY A 87 -4.66 15.21 -4.56
CA GLY A 87 -5.03 16.32 -3.69
C GLY A 87 -6.55 16.46 -3.49
N GLN A 88 -7.08 17.68 -3.65
CA GLN A 88 -8.50 17.97 -3.37
C GLN A 88 -9.42 17.20 -4.31
N ASP A 89 -9.05 17.11 -5.58
CA ASP A 89 -9.85 16.41 -6.59
C ASP A 89 -9.99 14.92 -6.23
N PHE A 90 -8.97 14.31 -5.61
CA PHE A 90 -9.03 12.93 -5.12
C PHE A 90 -9.96 12.82 -3.91
N ILE A 91 -9.86 13.76 -2.97
CA ILE A 91 -10.74 13.81 -1.78
C ILE A 91 -12.19 13.91 -2.21
N ASP A 92 -12.50 14.81 -3.14
CA ASP A 92 -13.86 15.05 -3.63
C ASP A 92 -14.37 13.82 -4.41
N MET A 93 -13.52 13.23 -5.27
CA MET A 93 -13.87 12.05 -6.08
C MET A 93 -14.27 10.84 -5.23
N PHE A 94 -13.55 10.60 -4.12
CA PHE A 94 -13.77 9.44 -3.25
C PHE A 94 -14.59 9.79 -1.98
N ASN A 95 -15.14 11.00 -1.90
CA ASN A 95 -15.91 11.49 -0.74
C ASN A 95 -15.15 11.34 0.59
N LEU A 96 -13.85 11.61 0.59
CA LEU A 96 -13.03 11.56 1.80
C LEU A 96 -13.25 12.81 2.65
N THR A 97 -13.04 12.70 3.96
CA THR A 97 -13.07 13.87 4.84
C THR A 97 -11.67 14.49 4.91
N PRO A 98 -11.49 15.79 4.60
CA PRO A 98 -10.19 16.45 4.76
C PRO A 98 -9.63 16.28 6.18
N GLY A 99 -8.34 15.92 6.26
CA GLY A 99 -7.66 15.69 7.54
C GLY A 99 -7.96 14.35 8.23
N SER A 100 -8.82 13.51 7.65
CA SER A 100 -9.01 12.12 8.10
C SER A 100 -7.75 11.25 7.92
N PRO A 101 -7.66 10.10 8.61
CA PRO A 101 -6.58 9.14 8.38
C PRO A 101 -6.49 8.64 6.94
N GLU A 102 -7.63 8.44 6.26
CA GLU A 102 -7.70 8.03 4.87
C GLU A 102 -7.17 9.14 3.94
N ALA A 103 -7.57 10.40 4.18
CA ALA A 103 -7.04 11.53 3.43
C ALA A 103 -5.53 11.72 3.65
N TYR A 104 -5.02 11.46 4.86
CA TYR A 104 -3.59 11.45 5.15
C TYR A 104 -2.84 10.33 4.42
N ALA A 105 -3.43 9.13 4.33
CA ALA A 105 -2.82 7.98 3.68
C ALA A 105 -2.87 8.05 2.15
N LEU A 106 -3.91 8.66 1.58
CA LEU A 106 -4.20 8.61 0.14
C LEU A 106 -3.96 9.94 -0.59
N THR A 107 -3.55 10.99 0.12
CA THR A 107 -3.25 12.28 -0.51
C THR A 107 -2.06 12.99 0.10
N TYR A 108 -1.59 14.02 -0.61
CA TYR A 108 -0.41 14.78 -0.24
C TYR A 108 -0.72 15.99 0.66
N GLN A 109 -2.00 16.36 0.81
CA GLN A 109 -2.45 17.58 1.46
C GLN A 109 -2.18 17.54 2.96
N ASP A 110 -1.69 18.65 3.52
CA ASP A 110 -1.35 18.80 4.94
C ASP A 110 -0.44 17.70 5.53
N PHE A 111 0.27 16.94 4.69
CA PHE A 111 1.03 15.75 5.10
C PHE A 111 1.97 15.99 6.29
N THR A 112 2.68 17.12 6.33
CA THR A 112 3.59 17.45 7.44
C THR A 112 2.84 17.65 8.76
N ALA A 113 1.64 18.26 8.72
CA ALA A 113 0.84 18.52 9.91
C ALA A 113 0.11 17.25 10.37
N LEU A 114 -0.51 16.53 9.44
CA LEU A 114 -1.22 15.28 9.71
C LEU A 114 -0.25 14.17 10.12
N GLY A 115 0.94 14.12 9.52
CA GLY A 115 1.98 13.18 9.90
C GLY A 115 2.38 13.32 11.36
N ARG A 116 2.56 14.55 11.87
CA ARG A 116 2.82 14.79 13.30
C ARG A 116 1.71 14.27 14.23
N THR A 117 0.52 14.04 13.70
CA THR A 117 -0.64 13.55 14.45
C THR A 117 -0.80 12.03 14.32
N TYR A 118 -0.83 11.52 13.08
CA TYR A 118 -1.12 10.11 12.79
C TYR A 118 0.11 9.20 12.79
N GLY A 119 1.32 9.74 12.63
CA GLY A 119 2.51 8.92 12.67
C GLY A 119 2.87 8.25 11.34
N LYS A 120 3.95 7.48 11.38
CA LYS A 120 4.46 6.71 10.25
C LYS A 120 3.50 5.58 9.87
N MET A 121 3.37 5.33 8.58
CA MET A 121 2.54 4.31 7.96
C MET A 121 3.32 3.03 7.66
N GLY A 122 2.61 1.95 7.36
CA GLY A 122 3.20 0.64 7.06
C GLY A 122 3.92 0.00 8.26
N GLY A 123 4.88 -0.86 7.96
CA GLY A 123 5.56 -1.74 8.92
C GLY A 123 4.92 -3.13 8.96
N MET A 124 5.73 -4.16 8.74
CA MET A 124 5.22 -5.53 8.53
C MET A 124 4.71 -6.19 9.81
N ASP A 125 5.14 -5.72 10.98
CA ASP A 125 4.57 -6.11 12.28
C ASP A 125 3.11 -5.64 12.44
N ARG A 126 2.83 -4.41 12.02
CA ARG A 126 1.49 -3.82 12.05
C ARG A 126 0.59 -4.43 10.97
N VAL A 127 1.12 -4.60 9.76
CA VAL A 127 0.42 -5.33 8.69
C VAL A 127 0.05 -6.73 9.17
N ALA A 128 0.99 -7.48 9.76
CA ALA A 128 0.70 -8.80 10.31
C ALA A 128 -0.36 -8.79 11.42
N THR A 129 -0.44 -7.72 12.21
CA THR A 129 -1.48 -7.56 13.23
C THR A 129 -2.87 -7.44 12.59
N ILE A 130 -3.00 -6.61 11.55
CA ILE A 130 -4.24 -6.44 10.81
C ILE A 130 -4.62 -7.71 10.05
N VAL A 131 -3.67 -8.36 9.35
CA VAL A 131 -3.91 -9.62 8.64
C VAL A 131 -4.40 -10.71 9.60
N LYS A 132 -3.77 -10.86 10.77
CA LYS A 132 -4.22 -11.82 11.78
C LYS A 132 -5.62 -11.53 12.29
N ALA A 133 -5.96 -10.26 12.50
CA ALA A 133 -7.30 -9.88 12.95
C ALA A 133 -8.36 -10.17 11.87
N ILE A 134 -8.07 -9.86 10.60
CA ILE A 134 -8.96 -10.21 9.49
C ILE A 134 -9.11 -11.73 9.39
N LYS A 135 -8.01 -12.51 9.44
CA LYS A 135 -8.09 -13.99 9.38
C LYS A 135 -8.78 -14.61 10.60
N ALA A 136 -8.80 -13.94 11.75
CA ALA A 136 -9.55 -14.41 12.92
C ALA A 136 -11.07 -14.28 12.71
N ASP A 137 -11.54 -13.21 12.06
CA ASP A 137 -12.95 -13.00 11.70
C ASP A 137 -13.35 -13.75 10.41
N ARG A 138 -12.41 -13.86 9.47
CA ARG A 138 -12.54 -14.49 8.15
C ARG A 138 -11.47 -15.58 7.99
N PRO A 139 -11.63 -16.78 8.58
CA PRO A 139 -10.62 -17.85 8.49
C PRO A 139 -10.27 -18.26 7.05
N ASP A 140 -11.24 -18.09 6.13
CA ASP A 140 -11.12 -18.40 4.70
C ASP A 140 -10.51 -17.25 3.85
N ALA A 141 -10.11 -16.13 4.46
CA ALA A 141 -9.54 -15.00 3.73
C ALA A 141 -8.19 -15.38 3.09
N ILE A 142 -8.03 -15.00 1.82
CA ILE A 142 -6.85 -15.30 0.99
C ILE A 142 -5.90 -14.10 1.03
N VAL A 143 -4.64 -14.32 1.40
CA VAL A 143 -3.60 -13.26 1.42
C VAL A 143 -2.80 -13.28 0.11
N LEU A 144 -2.83 -12.19 -0.64
CA LEU A 144 -2.21 -12.06 -1.95
C LEU A 144 -1.20 -10.91 -1.95
N ASP A 145 -0.05 -11.16 -2.58
CA ASP A 145 1.00 -10.16 -2.83
C ASP A 145 1.07 -9.78 -4.32
N GLY A 146 0.89 -8.50 -4.62
CA GLY A 146 0.93 -7.95 -5.98
C GLY A 146 2.34 -7.84 -6.59
N GLY A 147 3.38 -8.17 -5.84
CA GLY A 147 4.78 -8.05 -6.27
C GLY A 147 5.41 -6.73 -5.82
N ASP A 148 6.65 -6.49 -6.26
CA ASP A 148 7.46 -5.34 -5.82
C ASP A 148 7.69 -5.31 -4.31
N THR A 149 7.94 -6.51 -3.76
CA THR A 149 8.05 -6.75 -2.32
C THR A 149 9.49 -6.94 -1.90
N TRP A 150 10.32 -7.67 -2.68
CA TRP A 150 11.63 -8.12 -2.20
C TRP A 150 12.73 -7.09 -2.26
N HIS A 151 12.57 -6.01 -3.03
CA HIS A 151 13.60 -5.00 -3.31
C HIS A 151 13.28 -3.66 -2.63
N GLY A 152 14.27 -2.78 -2.41
CA GLY A 152 14.01 -1.35 -2.09
C GLY A 152 14.43 -0.89 -0.70
N SER A 153 15.11 -1.75 0.08
CA SER A 153 15.62 -1.38 1.40
C SER A 153 17.04 -1.93 1.65
N MET A 154 17.74 -1.34 2.63
CA MET A 154 19.10 -1.77 2.99
C MET A 154 19.13 -3.23 3.50
N THR A 155 18.12 -3.67 4.26
CA THR A 155 18.08 -5.05 4.77
C THR A 155 17.88 -6.04 3.64
N SER A 156 17.01 -5.71 2.69
CA SER A 156 16.81 -6.49 1.47
C SER A 156 18.08 -6.57 0.62
N TYR A 157 18.80 -5.45 0.46
CA TYR A 157 20.10 -5.45 -0.24
C TYR A 157 21.13 -6.37 0.45
N LEU A 158 21.30 -6.24 1.77
CA LEU A 158 22.28 -7.03 2.53
C LEU A 158 21.94 -8.52 2.59
N THR A 159 20.65 -8.86 2.57
CA THR A 159 20.18 -10.25 2.63
C THR A 159 19.83 -10.83 1.26
N GLN A 160 20.01 -10.04 0.19
CA GLN A 160 19.62 -10.38 -1.17
C GLN A 160 18.18 -10.90 -1.25
N GLY A 161 17.23 -10.11 -0.73
CA GLY A 161 15.78 -10.38 -0.72
C GLY A 161 15.30 -11.41 0.31
N GLN A 162 16.20 -12.10 1.01
CA GLN A 162 15.83 -13.19 1.94
C GLN A 162 14.97 -12.69 3.12
N ASP A 163 15.19 -11.46 3.59
CA ASP A 163 14.40 -10.90 4.68
C ASP A 163 12.90 -10.84 4.35
N MET A 164 12.56 -10.44 3.12
CA MET A 164 11.18 -10.34 2.65
C MET A 164 10.55 -11.71 2.40
N VAL A 165 11.29 -12.67 1.84
CA VAL A 165 10.82 -14.07 1.73
C VAL A 165 10.44 -14.61 3.11
N ASN A 166 11.30 -14.40 4.12
CA ASN A 166 11.02 -14.84 5.48
C ASN A 166 9.78 -14.14 6.08
N ILE A 167 9.63 -12.84 5.84
CA ILE A 167 8.49 -12.06 6.33
C ILE A 167 7.19 -12.50 5.67
N MET A 168 7.15 -12.66 4.35
CA MET A 168 5.94 -13.04 3.62
C MET A 168 5.51 -14.47 3.93
N ASN A 169 6.47 -15.39 4.09
CA ASN A 169 6.22 -16.73 4.62
C ASN A 169 5.58 -16.68 6.03
N ALA A 170 6.10 -15.82 6.93
CA ALA A 170 5.56 -15.67 8.28
C ALA A 170 4.21 -14.94 8.34
N LEU A 171 3.94 -14.05 7.38
CA LEU A 171 2.67 -13.35 7.22
C LEU A 171 1.54 -14.32 6.83
N GLY A 172 1.90 -15.41 6.14
CA GLY A 172 0.96 -16.38 5.59
C GLY A 172 0.38 -15.93 4.25
N THR A 173 1.21 -15.30 3.41
CA THR A 173 0.90 -15.03 2.00
C THR A 173 0.62 -16.36 1.27
N GLU A 174 -0.34 -16.34 0.35
CA GLU A 174 -0.86 -17.53 -0.32
C GLU A 174 -0.61 -17.55 -1.83
N ALA A 175 -0.27 -16.41 -2.43
CA ALA A 175 0.30 -16.32 -3.77
C ALA A 175 0.95 -14.94 -3.97
N MET A 176 1.93 -14.86 -4.88
CA MET A 176 2.48 -13.59 -5.33
C MET A 176 2.72 -13.55 -6.83
N THR A 177 2.84 -12.35 -7.39
CA THR A 177 3.44 -12.09 -8.72
C THR A 177 4.71 -11.25 -8.58
N SER A 178 5.30 -10.75 -9.67
CA SER A 178 6.61 -10.10 -9.61
C SER A 178 6.90 -9.01 -10.63
N HIS A 179 7.91 -8.21 -10.28
CA HIS A 179 8.55 -7.24 -11.15
C HIS A 179 9.98 -6.89 -10.67
N TRP A 180 10.14 -6.13 -9.59
CA TRP A 180 11.46 -5.75 -9.07
C TRP A 180 12.24 -6.92 -8.47
N GLU A 181 11.57 -8.04 -8.14
CA GLU A 181 12.19 -9.28 -7.69
C GLU A 181 13.33 -9.72 -8.63
N TRP A 182 13.15 -9.52 -9.93
CA TRP A 182 14.08 -9.93 -10.98
C TRP A 182 15.39 -9.15 -11.01
N THR A 183 15.47 -8.02 -10.30
CA THR A 183 16.72 -7.23 -10.18
C THR A 183 17.80 -7.92 -9.35
N PHE A 184 17.47 -8.96 -8.58
CA PHE A 184 18.46 -9.81 -7.91
C PHE A 184 19.17 -10.79 -8.85
N GLY A 185 18.72 -10.89 -10.11
CA GLY A 185 19.20 -11.86 -11.09
C GLY A 185 18.45 -13.19 -11.00
N THR A 186 18.33 -13.86 -12.15
CA THR A 186 17.54 -15.09 -12.31
C THR A 186 17.91 -16.15 -11.29
N ASP A 187 19.19 -16.49 -11.15
CA ASP A 187 19.65 -17.53 -10.21
C ASP A 187 19.17 -17.25 -8.79
N ARG A 188 19.28 -15.99 -8.34
CA ARG A 188 18.86 -15.60 -7.00
C ARG A 188 17.34 -15.64 -6.83
N VAL A 189 16.57 -15.26 -7.86
CA VAL A 189 15.11 -15.38 -7.82
C VAL A 189 14.70 -16.83 -7.68
N PHE A 190 15.30 -17.75 -8.45
CA PHE A 190 15.00 -19.18 -8.36
C PHE A 190 15.31 -19.72 -6.95
N GLU A 191 16.47 -19.40 -6.38
CA GLU A 191 16.82 -19.77 -5.00
C GLU A 191 15.81 -19.27 -3.95
N LEU A 192 15.25 -18.07 -4.15
CA LEU A 192 14.26 -17.49 -3.25
C LEU A 192 12.88 -18.12 -3.44
N VAL A 193 12.47 -18.40 -4.67
CA VAL A 193 11.19 -19.04 -5.01
C VAL A 193 11.10 -20.44 -4.42
N GLU A 194 12.20 -21.21 -4.43
CA GLU A 194 12.28 -22.53 -3.78
C GLU A 194 12.02 -22.47 -2.25
N GLN A 195 12.20 -21.30 -1.64
CA GLN A 195 12.01 -21.09 -0.20
C GLN A 195 10.63 -20.52 0.15
N LEU A 196 9.78 -20.19 -0.84
CA LEU A 196 8.43 -19.70 -0.58
C LEU A 196 7.51 -20.85 -0.13
N ASN A 197 6.64 -20.57 0.83
CA ASN A 197 5.59 -21.49 1.25
C ASN A 197 4.34 -21.43 0.36
N PHE A 198 4.39 -20.63 -0.70
CA PHE A 198 3.27 -20.29 -1.58
C PHE A 198 3.77 -20.11 -3.03
N PRO A 199 2.89 -20.28 -4.03
CA PRO A 199 3.27 -20.17 -5.43
C PRO A 199 3.66 -18.74 -5.82
N PHE A 200 4.77 -18.64 -6.54
CA PHE A 200 5.18 -17.48 -7.31
C PHE A 200 4.58 -17.61 -8.71
N LEU A 201 3.60 -16.77 -9.03
CA LEU A 201 2.79 -16.89 -10.23
C LEU A 201 3.29 -15.98 -11.36
N GLY A 202 3.25 -16.47 -12.60
CA GLY A 202 3.68 -15.69 -13.75
C GLY A 202 3.19 -16.25 -15.08
N GLN A 203 1.95 -15.94 -15.46
CA GLN A 203 1.36 -16.42 -16.72
C GLN A 203 2.06 -15.87 -17.97
N ASN A 204 2.78 -14.76 -17.82
CA ASN A 204 3.49 -14.07 -18.88
C ASN A 204 5.02 -14.16 -18.77
N ILE A 205 5.54 -15.14 -18.01
CA ILE A 205 6.97 -15.43 -17.94
C ILE A 205 7.27 -16.56 -18.92
N PHE A 206 8.19 -16.31 -19.84
CA PHE A 206 8.54 -17.22 -20.93
C PHE A 206 10.03 -17.54 -20.91
N ASP A 207 10.36 -18.76 -21.31
CA ASP A 207 11.72 -19.15 -21.66
C ASP A 207 12.21 -18.37 -22.90
N ALA A 208 13.50 -18.03 -22.92
CA ALA A 208 14.09 -17.23 -23.98
C ALA A 208 14.54 -18.04 -25.22
N GLU A 209 14.74 -19.35 -25.08
CA GLU A 209 15.20 -20.22 -26.17
C GLU A 209 14.05 -20.58 -27.13
N TRP A 210 12.90 -20.95 -26.58
CA TRP A 210 11.74 -21.45 -27.30
C TRP A 210 10.54 -20.51 -27.27
N ASN A 211 10.57 -19.48 -26.43
CA ASN A 211 9.45 -18.55 -26.24
C ASN A 211 8.15 -19.29 -25.85
N GLU A 212 8.30 -20.25 -24.94
CA GLU A 212 7.22 -21.01 -24.32
C GLU A 212 7.03 -20.57 -22.86
N PRO A 213 5.82 -20.69 -22.28
CA PRO A 213 5.62 -20.38 -20.87
C PRO A 213 6.60 -21.15 -20.00
N SER A 214 7.26 -20.47 -19.06
CA SER A 214 8.20 -21.13 -18.15
C SER A 214 7.48 -22.18 -17.31
N GLU A 215 8.05 -23.38 -17.24
CA GLU A 215 7.52 -24.46 -16.40
C GLU A 215 7.76 -24.20 -14.91
N ASP A 216 8.71 -23.31 -14.57
CA ASP A 216 9.10 -22.97 -13.20
C ASP A 216 8.06 -22.09 -12.50
N PHE A 217 7.24 -21.37 -13.27
CA PHE A 217 6.26 -20.41 -12.75
C PHE A 217 4.84 -20.79 -13.18
N PRO A 218 4.00 -21.30 -12.26
CA PRO A 218 2.61 -21.58 -12.59
C PRO A 218 1.87 -20.29 -12.99
N SER A 219 1.04 -20.38 -14.03
CA SER A 219 0.23 -19.24 -14.48
C SER A 219 -0.85 -18.83 -13.48
N TYR A 220 -1.35 -19.78 -12.70
CA TYR A 220 -2.40 -19.56 -11.71
C TYR A 220 -2.36 -20.62 -10.61
N THR A 221 -3.07 -20.34 -9.52
CA THR A 221 -3.39 -21.33 -8.47
C THR A 221 -4.89 -21.32 -8.16
N TRP A 222 -5.39 -22.43 -7.60
CA TRP A 222 -6.79 -22.58 -7.22
C TRP A 222 -6.97 -22.58 -5.71
N PHE A 223 -7.98 -21.87 -5.24
CA PHE A 223 -8.46 -21.92 -3.86
C PHE A 223 -9.91 -22.40 -3.83
N GLU A 224 -10.25 -23.19 -2.81
CA GLU A 224 -11.64 -23.52 -2.47
C GLU A 224 -11.95 -22.91 -1.10
N ARG A 225 -12.72 -21.82 -1.09
CA ARG A 225 -13.00 -20.97 0.09
C ARG A 225 -14.40 -20.39 -0.03
N GLY A 226 -15.11 -20.23 1.09
CA GLY A 226 -16.43 -19.59 1.06
C GLY A 226 -17.47 -20.27 0.17
N GLY A 227 -17.32 -21.57 -0.11
CA GLY A 227 -18.18 -22.31 -1.04
C GLY A 227 -17.94 -22.00 -2.53
N ALA A 228 -16.85 -21.32 -2.87
CA ALA A 228 -16.46 -21.02 -4.24
C ALA A 228 -15.09 -21.61 -4.59
N LYS A 229 -14.92 -21.95 -5.86
CA LYS A 229 -13.62 -22.27 -6.45
C LYS A 229 -13.06 -21.03 -7.15
N ILE A 230 -11.90 -20.56 -6.74
CA ILE A 230 -11.33 -19.26 -7.06
C ILE A 230 -9.99 -19.49 -7.77
N ALA A 231 -9.85 -18.99 -9.01
CA ALA A 231 -8.55 -18.94 -9.68
C ALA A 231 -7.87 -17.59 -9.37
N VAL A 232 -6.61 -17.65 -8.95
CA VAL A 232 -5.72 -16.48 -8.87
C VAL A 232 -4.69 -16.63 -9.98
N ILE A 233 -4.68 -15.68 -10.92
CA ILE A 233 -3.79 -15.67 -12.09
C ILE A 233 -2.69 -14.65 -11.86
N GLY A 234 -1.43 -15.06 -12.00
CA GLY A 234 -0.28 -14.16 -11.84
C GLY A 234 0.07 -13.44 -13.13
N GLN A 235 0.24 -12.13 -13.06
CA GLN A 235 0.74 -11.30 -14.16
C GLN A 235 1.97 -10.56 -13.66
N ALA A 236 3.15 -10.98 -14.12
CA ALA A 236 4.38 -10.25 -13.87
C ALA A 236 4.40 -8.98 -14.73
N PHE A 237 5.16 -7.96 -14.32
CA PHE A 237 5.25 -6.73 -15.10
C PHE A 237 5.82 -6.99 -16.51
N PRO A 238 5.12 -6.60 -17.59
CA PRO A 238 5.42 -7.09 -18.93
C PRO A 238 6.67 -6.47 -19.58
N TYR A 239 7.20 -5.36 -19.06
CA TYR A 239 8.30 -4.61 -19.66
C TYR A 239 9.64 -4.74 -18.91
N MET A 240 9.85 -5.85 -18.19
CA MET A 240 11.05 -6.03 -17.36
C MET A 240 12.39 -5.77 -18.06
N PRO A 241 12.63 -6.19 -19.33
CA PRO A 241 13.91 -5.95 -19.99
C PRO A 241 14.27 -4.48 -20.22
N ILE A 242 13.30 -3.56 -20.12
CA ILE A 242 13.48 -2.14 -20.41
C ILE A 242 13.07 -1.21 -19.26
N ALA A 243 12.51 -1.75 -18.18
CA ALA A 243 11.98 -0.97 -17.06
C ALA A 243 12.91 -0.92 -15.84
N ASN A 244 13.88 -1.82 -15.77
CA ASN A 244 14.89 -1.84 -14.72
C ASN A 244 16.13 -1.06 -15.19
N PRO A 245 16.69 -0.15 -14.38
CA PRO A 245 17.88 0.64 -14.72
C PRO A 245 19.18 -0.18 -14.77
#